data_AF-A0A965GHC9-F1
#
_entry.id   AF-A0A965GHC9-F1
#
_cell.length_a   1.000
_cell.length_b   1.000
_cell.length_c   1.000
_cell.angle_alpha   90.00
_cell.angle_beta   90.00
_cell.angle_gamma   90.00
#
_symmetry.space_group_name_H-M   'P 1'
#
loop_
_entity.id
_entity.type
_entity.pdbx_description
1 polymer ?
#
loop_
_entity_poly.entity_id
_entity_poly.type
_entity_poly.pdbx_seq_one_letter_code
_entity_poly.pdbx_strand_id
1 'polypeptide(L)'
;KDGVGNDIVYLQDPKPSVLARNGDTIIITYNPTGAPVVVPLVRGLTVKEATGLLAPLGLQLAIAEVRNDPKIPENQIIGQDPKVDTQVRSGSTIAVVVSGGIGQATVPNIQGQVSTAALQFLQSAPYNFIVTLAEEANATIEKGRVIRTEPAIGEPIAFGSPIIVFISKGGTKVTMPQVEGLTEADARAQLTAVGLTPDVKYQEVPTGNVNDGKVVTQGTDSGTQIEAGSSVRLTVGRGVATP
;
A
#
# COMPACT_ATOMS: atom_id res chain seq x y z
N LYS A 1 6.96 10.65 -59.04
CA LYS A 1 6.80 10.55 -60.51
C LYS A 1 6.63 11.95 -61.06
N ASP A 2 7.40 12.32 -62.08
CA ASP A 2 7.34 13.67 -62.65
C ASP A 2 5.92 14.03 -63.07
N GLY A 3 5.45 15.21 -62.67
CA GLY A 3 4.10 15.72 -62.97
C GLY A 3 2.97 15.21 -62.05
N VAL A 4 3.23 14.31 -61.10
CA VAL A 4 2.23 13.90 -60.10
C VAL A 4 2.35 14.80 -58.87
N GLY A 5 1.24 15.42 -58.46
CA GLY A 5 1.18 16.23 -57.24
C GLY A 5 1.61 15.47 -55.99
N ASN A 6 2.07 16.20 -54.97
CA ASN A 6 2.46 15.62 -53.69
C ASN A 6 1.27 14.91 -53.01
N ASP A 7 1.56 13.79 -52.36
CA ASP A 7 0.62 12.89 -51.69
C ASP A 7 -0.49 12.31 -52.58
N ILE A 8 -0.34 12.40 -53.91
CA ILE A 8 -1.26 11.80 -54.87
C ILE A 8 -0.82 10.37 -55.20
N VAL A 9 -1.72 9.40 -54.95
CA VAL A 9 -1.60 8.02 -55.42
C VAL A 9 -1.65 8.01 -56.94
N TYR A 10 -0.63 7.44 -57.59
CA TYR A 10 -0.54 7.35 -59.05
C TYR A 10 -0.41 5.92 -59.56
N LEU A 11 -0.25 4.94 -58.66
CA LEU A 11 -0.27 3.51 -58.99
C LEU A 11 -0.99 2.76 -57.86
N GLN A 12 -1.73 1.73 -58.23
CA GLN A 12 -2.34 0.78 -57.31
C GLN A 12 -2.19 -0.63 -57.90
N ASP A 13 -1.87 -1.59 -57.04
CA ASP A 13 -1.82 -3.02 -57.36
C ASP A 13 -2.61 -3.83 -56.31
N PRO A 14 -3.57 -4.69 -56.70
CA PRO A 14 -4.08 -4.89 -58.06
C PRO A 14 -4.71 -3.62 -58.64
N LYS A 15 -4.64 -3.50 -59.98
CA LYS A 15 -5.19 -2.34 -60.72
C LYS A 15 -6.67 -2.11 -60.39
N PRO A 16 -7.16 -0.86 -60.51
CA PRO A 16 -8.59 -0.58 -60.38
C PRO A 16 -9.43 -1.53 -61.24
N SER A 17 -10.56 -1.97 -60.68
CA SER A 17 -11.51 -2.92 -61.30
C SER A 17 -11.08 -4.39 -61.33
N VAL A 18 -9.94 -4.77 -60.77
CA VAL A 18 -9.60 -6.18 -60.50
C VAL A 18 -10.31 -6.63 -59.23
N LEU A 19 -11.03 -7.77 -59.30
CA LEU A 19 -11.66 -8.39 -58.14
C LEU A 19 -10.59 -8.83 -57.13
N ALA A 20 -10.65 -8.29 -55.91
CA ALA A 20 -9.83 -8.71 -54.77
C ALA A 20 -10.70 -9.43 -53.74
N ARG A 21 -10.11 -10.37 -53.01
CA ARG A 21 -10.77 -11.08 -51.90
C ARG A 21 -10.65 -10.27 -50.62
N ASN A 22 -11.55 -10.55 -49.68
CA ASN A 22 -11.44 -10.00 -48.34
C ASN A 22 -10.14 -10.52 -47.68
N GLY A 23 -9.25 -9.60 -47.29
CA GLY A 23 -7.92 -9.89 -46.76
C GLY A 23 -6.77 -9.71 -47.75
N ASP A 24 -7.02 -9.46 -49.04
CA ASP A 24 -5.96 -9.17 -50.01
C ASP A 24 -5.28 -7.82 -49.68
N THR A 25 -3.95 -7.76 -49.81
CA THR A 25 -3.19 -6.53 -49.63
C THR A 25 -3.24 -5.69 -50.89
N ILE A 26 -3.69 -4.44 -50.77
CA ILE A 26 -3.62 -3.45 -51.86
C ILE A 26 -2.37 -2.60 -51.67
N ILE A 27 -1.48 -2.63 -52.66
CA ILE A 27 -0.27 -1.80 -52.68
C ILE A 27 -0.60 -0.51 -53.41
N ILE A 28 -0.47 0.64 -52.74
CA ILE A 28 -0.58 1.97 -53.34
C ILE A 28 0.81 2.60 -53.49
N THR A 29 1.08 3.18 -54.65
CA THR A 29 2.28 4.02 -54.88
C THR A 29 1.84 5.46 -55.08
N TYR A 30 2.43 6.35 -54.31
CA TYR A 30 2.13 7.78 -54.34
C TYR A 30 3.42 8.61 -54.36
N ASN A 31 3.31 9.91 -54.61
CA ASN A 31 4.46 10.83 -54.60
C ASN A 31 4.57 11.50 -53.22
N PRO A 32 5.40 11.01 -52.28
CA PRO A 32 5.43 11.57 -50.93
C PRO A 32 5.97 13.00 -50.92
N THR A 33 5.42 13.83 -50.03
CA THR A 33 6.00 15.13 -49.72
C THR A 33 7.27 14.95 -48.89
N GLY A 34 8.44 15.18 -49.49
CA GLY A 34 9.74 15.05 -48.83
C GLY A 34 10.33 13.64 -48.89
N ALA A 35 11.63 13.53 -48.59
CA ALA A 35 12.30 12.24 -48.56
C ALA A 35 11.80 11.39 -47.37
N PRO A 36 11.48 10.10 -47.59
CA PRO A 36 11.13 9.21 -46.50
C PRO A 36 12.30 9.09 -45.52
N VAL A 37 11.99 9.12 -44.23
CA VAL A 37 12.93 8.93 -43.13
C VAL A 37 12.86 7.48 -42.69
N VAL A 38 14.01 6.85 -42.55
CA VAL A 38 14.11 5.48 -42.02
C VAL A 38 14.00 5.55 -40.51
N VAL A 39 13.07 4.79 -39.92
CA VAL A 39 12.87 4.73 -38.48
C VAL A 39 14.08 4.04 -37.83
N PRO A 40 14.84 4.71 -36.94
CA PRO A 40 15.97 4.10 -36.26
C PRO A 40 15.52 3.11 -35.17
N LEU A 41 16.45 2.30 -34.68
CA LEU A 41 16.24 1.49 -33.49
C LEU A 41 16.29 2.39 -32.24
N VAL A 42 15.17 2.48 -31.54
CA VAL A 42 15.06 3.19 -30.25
C VAL A 42 14.81 2.25 -29.08
N ARG A 43 14.42 0.99 -29.33
CA ARG A 43 14.34 -0.04 -28.28
C ARG A 43 15.69 -0.18 -27.56
N GLY A 44 15.64 -0.22 -26.23
CA GLY A 44 16.81 -0.29 -25.35
C GLY A 44 17.41 1.07 -25.00
N LEU A 45 17.04 2.15 -25.70
CA LEU A 45 17.41 3.50 -25.30
C LEU A 45 16.48 4.01 -24.18
N THR A 46 16.94 5.01 -23.42
CA THR A 46 16.06 5.81 -22.57
C THR A 46 15.18 6.72 -23.42
N VAL A 47 14.04 7.15 -22.88
CA VAL A 47 13.16 8.13 -23.55
C VAL A 47 13.93 9.39 -23.97
N LYS A 48 14.87 9.85 -23.13
CA LYS A 48 15.70 11.02 -23.40
C LYS A 48 16.65 10.80 -24.59
N GLU A 49 17.35 9.67 -24.62
CA GLU A 49 18.27 9.33 -25.71
C GLU A 49 17.53 9.15 -27.03
N ALA A 50 16.40 8.43 -27.01
CA ALA A 50 15.57 8.24 -28.20
C ALA A 50 15.00 9.57 -28.74
N THR A 51 14.58 10.48 -27.85
CA THR A 51 14.15 11.82 -28.25
C THR A 51 15.29 12.57 -28.95
N GLY A 52 16.50 12.51 -28.40
CA GLY A 52 17.69 13.10 -29.01
C GLY A 52 18.09 12.48 -30.35
N LEU A 53 17.86 11.18 -30.53
CA LEU A 53 18.11 10.47 -31.79
C LEU A 53 17.08 10.80 -32.87
N LEU A 54 15.81 10.96 -32.50
CA LEU A 54 14.70 11.16 -33.44
C LEU A 54 14.56 12.63 -33.89
N ALA A 55 14.83 13.59 -32.99
CA ALA A 55 14.70 15.01 -33.27
C ALA A 55 15.45 15.50 -34.55
N PRO A 56 16.74 15.17 -34.78
CA PRO A 56 17.45 15.62 -35.98
C PRO A 56 16.93 14.96 -37.26
N LEU A 57 16.20 13.85 -37.16
CA LEU A 57 15.54 13.19 -38.28
C LEU A 57 14.15 13.79 -38.58
N GLY A 58 13.72 14.79 -37.80
CA GLY A 58 12.38 15.36 -37.84
C GLY A 58 11.30 14.37 -37.39
N LEU A 59 11.66 13.30 -36.67
CA LEU A 59 10.71 12.35 -36.12
C LEU A 59 10.33 12.77 -34.69
N GLN A 60 9.06 12.53 -34.33
CA GLN A 60 8.55 12.82 -33.00
C GLN A 60 8.47 11.53 -32.18
N LEU A 61 8.65 11.61 -30.87
CA LEU A 61 8.46 10.48 -29.96
C LEU A 61 7.17 10.66 -29.16
N ALA A 62 6.37 9.60 -29.05
CA ALA A 62 5.20 9.57 -28.16
C ALA A 62 5.21 8.30 -27.32
N ILE A 63 4.98 8.42 -26.01
CA ILE A 63 4.83 7.26 -25.13
C ILE A 63 3.38 6.77 -25.27
N ALA A 64 3.21 5.60 -25.87
CA ALA A 64 1.90 4.98 -26.06
C ALA A 64 1.45 4.20 -24.82
N GLU A 65 2.39 3.57 -24.11
CA GLU A 65 2.12 2.74 -22.94
C GLU A 65 3.33 2.76 -22.00
N VAL A 66 3.06 2.76 -20.69
CA VAL A 66 4.04 2.41 -19.66
C VAL A 66 3.66 1.04 -19.11
N ARG A 67 4.60 0.09 -19.17
CA ARG A 67 4.36 -1.29 -18.75
C ARG A 67 5.41 -1.71 -17.74
N ASN A 68 5.00 -2.25 -16.61
CA ASN A 68 5.93 -2.78 -15.62
C ASN A 68 6.71 -3.96 -16.22
N ASP A 69 8.03 -3.89 -16.10
CA ASP A 69 8.95 -4.95 -16.48
C ASP A 69 10.06 -5.01 -15.42
N PRO A 70 10.04 -5.98 -14.49
CA PRO A 70 11.00 -6.05 -13.41
C PRO A 70 12.43 -6.36 -13.87
N LYS A 71 12.63 -6.72 -15.15
CA LYS A 71 13.96 -7.02 -15.72
C LYS A 71 14.57 -5.81 -16.42
N ILE A 72 13.78 -4.78 -16.70
CA ILE A 72 14.19 -3.63 -17.50
C ILE A 72 14.02 -2.36 -16.66
N PRO A 73 15.07 -1.56 -16.43
CA PRO A 73 14.99 -0.32 -15.67
C PRO A 73 13.87 0.61 -16.14
N GLU A 74 13.32 1.38 -15.20
CA GLU A 74 12.32 2.40 -15.50
C GLU A 74 12.85 3.40 -16.56
N ASN A 75 11.96 3.90 -17.41
CA ASN A 75 12.25 4.86 -18.49
C ASN A 75 13.06 4.33 -19.68
N GLN A 76 13.28 3.02 -19.77
CA GLN A 76 13.86 2.38 -20.95
C GLN A 76 12.77 1.93 -21.93
N ILE A 77 12.99 2.13 -23.24
CA ILE A 77 12.04 1.75 -24.28
C ILE A 77 12.10 0.23 -24.51
N ILE A 78 10.95 -0.43 -24.37
CA ILE A 78 10.79 -1.89 -24.54
C ILE A 78 10.02 -2.26 -25.82
N GLY A 79 9.30 -1.30 -26.40
CA GLY A 79 8.61 -1.45 -27.68
C GLY A 79 8.66 -0.16 -28.49
N GLN A 80 8.66 -0.29 -29.80
CA GLN A 80 8.50 0.85 -30.72
C GLN A 80 7.57 0.45 -31.86
N ASP A 81 6.81 1.42 -32.35
CA ASP A 81 6.01 1.35 -33.56
C ASP A 81 6.04 2.74 -34.23
N PRO A 82 6.40 2.85 -35.52
CA PRO A 82 6.78 1.78 -36.45
C PRO A 82 8.07 1.03 -36.09
N LYS A 83 8.21 -0.18 -36.63
CA LYS A 83 9.41 -1.02 -36.46
C LYS A 83 10.64 -0.33 -37.05
N VAL A 84 11.82 -0.68 -36.53
CA VAL A 84 13.10 -0.29 -37.11
C VAL A 84 13.14 -0.56 -38.62
N ASP A 85 13.83 0.32 -39.34
CA ASP A 85 13.99 0.31 -40.80
C ASP A 85 12.72 0.59 -41.63
N THR A 86 11.57 0.81 -40.96
CA THR A 86 10.35 1.26 -41.65
C THR A 86 10.56 2.65 -42.23
N GLN A 87 10.08 2.89 -43.45
CA GLN A 87 10.09 4.22 -44.05
C GLN A 87 8.84 5.00 -43.64
N VAL A 88 9.04 6.18 -43.08
CA VAL A 88 7.96 7.08 -42.65
C VAL A 88 8.17 8.48 -43.21
N ARG A 89 7.14 9.32 -43.15
CA ARG A 89 7.27 10.73 -43.52
C ARG A 89 8.04 11.48 -42.44
N SER A 90 8.75 12.55 -42.81
CA SER A 90 9.24 13.49 -41.80
C SER A 90 8.06 14.06 -41.00
N GLY A 91 8.26 14.31 -39.71
CA GLY A 91 7.21 14.68 -38.76
C GLY A 91 6.42 13.50 -38.20
N SER A 92 6.62 12.28 -38.69
CA SER A 92 5.91 11.10 -38.17
C SER A 92 6.26 10.85 -36.71
N THR A 93 5.26 10.36 -35.97
CA THR A 93 5.41 9.99 -34.57
C THR A 93 5.83 8.53 -34.44
N ILE A 94 6.85 8.27 -33.65
CA ILE A 94 7.27 6.95 -33.20
C ILE A 94 6.65 6.72 -31.83
N ALA A 95 5.64 5.86 -31.79
CA ALA A 95 5.00 5.40 -30.58
C ALA A 95 5.92 4.41 -29.86
N VAL A 96 6.13 4.58 -28.56
CA VAL A 96 6.99 3.71 -27.76
C VAL A 96 6.24 3.14 -26.56
N VAL A 97 6.59 1.89 -26.21
CA VAL A 97 6.25 1.29 -24.91
C VAL A 97 7.46 1.45 -24.02
N VAL A 98 7.26 2.02 -22.83
CA VAL A 98 8.33 2.33 -21.88
C VAL A 98 8.21 1.41 -20.66
N SER A 99 9.34 0.92 -20.15
CA SER A 99 9.36 0.16 -18.90
C SER A 99 9.00 1.06 -17.72
N GLY A 100 8.04 0.62 -16.91
CA GLY A 100 7.75 1.15 -15.58
C GLY A 100 8.66 0.58 -14.48
N GLY A 101 9.70 -0.18 -14.87
CA GLY A 101 10.54 -0.93 -13.94
C GLY A 101 9.75 -2.01 -13.21
N ILE A 102 10.16 -2.30 -11.97
CA ILE A 102 9.49 -3.28 -11.11
C ILE A 102 8.05 -2.89 -10.76
N GLY A 103 7.68 -1.62 -10.95
CA GLY A 103 6.37 -1.07 -10.62
C GLY A 103 6.20 -0.79 -9.12
N GLN A 104 5.06 -0.22 -8.77
CA GLN A 104 4.70 0.10 -7.38
C GLN A 104 3.40 -0.59 -6.97
N ALA A 105 3.31 -0.89 -5.68
CA ALA A 105 2.09 -1.25 -4.97
C ALA A 105 1.80 -0.17 -3.93
N THR A 106 0.62 -0.25 -3.32
CA THR A 106 0.35 0.45 -2.05
C THR A 106 0.65 -0.50 -0.90
N VAL A 107 1.20 0.04 0.20
CA VAL A 107 1.38 -0.73 1.43
C VAL A 107 0.00 -1.19 1.90
N PRO A 108 -0.26 -2.50 1.98
CA PRO A 108 -1.58 -3.01 2.29
C PRO A 108 -1.92 -2.83 3.77
N ASN A 109 -3.21 -2.71 4.08
CA ASN A 109 -3.67 -2.62 5.46
C ASN A 109 -3.64 -3.99 6.15
N ILE A 110 -2.63 -4.17 6.99
CA ILE A 110 -2.43 -5.36 7.83
C ILE A 110 -2.53 -5.05 9.33
N GLN A 111 -3.00 -3.86 9.71
CA GLN A 111 -3.12 -3.46 11.10
C GLN A 111 -4.02 -4.42 11.89
N GLY A 112 -3.58 -4.80 13.09
CA GLY A 112 -4.30 -5.75 13.96
C GLY A 112 -4.21 -7.22 13.54
N GLN A 113 -3.63 -7.53 12.37
CA GLN A 113 -3.39 -8.91 11.97
C GLN A 113 -2.32 -9.57 12.86
N VAL A 114 -2.36 -10.89 12.95
CA VAL A 114 -1.30 -11.68 13.60
C VAL A 114 -0.03 -11.57 12.78
N SER A 115 1.11 -11.32 13.44
CA SER A 115 2.42 -11.09 12.80
C SER A 115 2.80 -12.14 11.76
N THR A 116 2.55 -13.43 12.01
CA THR A 116 2.85 -14.52 11.08
C THR A 116 2.02 -14.45 9.79
N ALA A 117 0.73 -14.14 9.91
CA ALA A 117 -0.16 -14.00 8.76
C ALA A 117 0.21 -12.75 7.92
N ALA A 118 0.50 -11.64 8.60
CA ALA A 118 0.95 -10.41 7.94
C ALA A 118 2.27 -10.61 7.19
N LEU A 119 3.24 -11.30 7.80
CA LEU A 119 4.53 -11.63 7.19
C LEU A 119 4.32 -12.45 5.90
N GLN A 120 3.55 -13.53 5.97
CA GLN A 120 3.28 -14.39 4.83
C GLN A 120 2.59 -13.61 3.70
N PHE A 121 1.63 -12.76 4.04
CA PHE A 121 0.90 -11.95 3.06
C PHE A 121 1.83 -10.96 2.34
N LEU A 122 2.67 -10.22 3.07
CA LEU A 122 3.59 -9.23 2.49
C LEU A 122 4.71 -9.87 1.63
N GLN A 123 5.17 -11.06 1.99
CA GLN A 123 6.21 -11.78 1.26
C GLN A 123 5.67 -12.54 0.04
N SER A 124 4.36 -12.77 -0.04
CA SER A 124 3.75 -13.48 -1.15
C SER A 124 3.63 -12.61 -2.41
N ALA A 125 3.54 -13.26 -3.58
CA ALA A 125 3.20 -12.57 -4.81
C ALA A 125 1.79 -11.94 -4.72
N PRO A 126 1.58 -10.73 -5.26
CA PRO A 126 2.50 -9.98 -6.11
C PRO A 126 3.53 -9.11 -5.35
N TYR A 127 3.38 -8.92 -4.03
CA TYR A 127 4.15 -7.95 -3.25
C TYR A 127 5.64 -8.28 -3.14
N ASN A 128 5.96 -9.52 -2.73
CA ASN A 128 7.32 -10.01 -2.54
C ASN A 128 8.21 -9.11 -1.64
N PHE A 129 7.62 -8.36 -0.70
CA PHE A 129 8.37 -7.39 0.12
C PHE A 129 9.41 -8.07 1.02
N ILE A 130 10.51 -7.36 1.28
CA ILE A 130 11.55 -7.79 2.22
C ILE A 130 11.14 -7.30 3.63
N VAL A 131 10.51 -8.17 4.40
CA VAL A 131 9.92 -7.80 5.69
C VAL A 131 10.94 -7.88 6.83
N THR A 132 11.05 -6.81 7.60
CA THR A 132 11.75 -6.77 8.89
C THR A 132 10.73 -6.58 10.02
N LEU A 133 10.85 -7.33 11.11
CA LEU A 133 9.99 -7.16 12.28
C LEU A 133 10.68 -6.28 13.32
N ALA A 134 9.95 -5.31 13.85
CA ALA A 134 10.32 -4.53 15.02
C ALA A 134 9.24 -4.68 16.09
N GLU A 135 9.60 -4.60 17.37
CA GLU A 135 8.62 -4.67 18.45
C GLU A 135 8.40 -3.29 19.08
N GLU A 136 7.15 -2.96 19.36
CA GLU A 136 6.74 -1.66 19.93
C GLU A 136 5.71 -1.89 21.04
N ALA A 137 5.78 -1.10 22.12
CA ALA A 137 4.82 -1.18 23.21
C ALA A 137 3.48 -0.57 22.78
N ASN A 138 2.38 -1.29 22.99
CA ASN A 138 1.06 -0.80 22.63
C ASN A 138 0.01 -1.43 23.56
N ALA A 139 -0.70 -0.58 24.31
CA ALA A 139 -1.68 -1.02 25.30
C ALA A 139 -3.06 -1.38 24.70
N THR A 140 -3.35 -0.95 23.46
CA THR A 140 -4.64 -1.18 22.81
C THR A 140 -4.63 -2.35 21.82
N ILE A 141 -3.45 -2.70 21.31
CA ILE A 141 -3.25 -3.81 20.38
C ILE A 141 -2.60 -4.97 21.12
N GLU A 142 -3.24 -6.15 21.06
CA GLU A 142 -2.75 -7.36 21.72
C GLU A 142 -1.33 -7.73 21.26
N LYS A 143 -0.55 -8.30 22.19
CA LYS A 143 0.79 -8.81 21.91
C LYS A 143 0.80 -9.74 20.69
N GLY A 144 1.78 -9.56 19.80
CA GLY A 144 1.98 -10.41 18.61
C GLY A 144 1.19 -9.97 17.38
N ARG A 145 0.42 -8.87 17.47
CA ARG A 145 -0.31 -8.27 16.35
C ARG A 145 0.38 -7.04 15.80
N VAL A 146 0.12 -6.74 14.54
CA VAL A 146 0.69 -5.57 13.83
C VAL A 146 0.07 -4.27 14.36
N ILE A 147 0.94 -3.33 14.73
CA ILE A 147 0.58 -1.95 15.11
C ILE A 147 0.53 -1.07 13.86
N ARG A 148 1.64 -1.06 13.10
CA ARG A 148 1.87 -0.20 11.94
C ARG A 148 3.00 -0.75 11.08
N THR A 149 3.25 -0.10 9.95
CA THR A 149 4.37 -0.39 9.06
C THR A 149 5.19 0.87 8.78
N GLU A 150 6.40 0.68 8.28
CA GLU A 150 7.24 1.71 7.68
C GLU A 150 7.79 1.17 6.34
N PRO A 151 7.45 1.75 5.17
CA PRO A 151 6.54 2.88 4.94
C PRO A 151 5.11 2.66 5.48
N ALA A 152 4.36 3.74 5.67
CA ALA A 152 3.06 3.70 6.33
C ALA A 152 1.99 3.01 5.45
N ILE A 153 0.95 2.47 6.10
CA ILE A 153 -0.17 1.81 5.43
C ILE A 153 -0.82 2.78 4.43
N GLY A 154 -1.00 2.32 3.19
CA GLY A 154 -1.54 3.10 2.08
C GLY A 154 -0.49 3.87 1.27
N GLU A 155 0.76 3.99 1.73
CA GLU A 155 1.81 4.67 0.97
C GLU A 155 2.24 3.86 -0.26
N PRO A 156 2.61 4.52 -1.37
CA PRO A 156 3.18 3.85 -2.52
C PRO A 156 4.58 3.32 -2.21
N ILE A 157 4.85 2.07 -2.60
CA ILE A 157 6.12 1.38 -2.38
C ILE A 157 6.42 0.48 -3.58
N ALA A 158 7.68 0.42 -4.02
CA ALA A 158 8.06 -0.47 -5.11
C ALA A 158 7.92 -1.94 -4.69
N PHE A 159 7.44 -2.81 -5.59
CA PHE A 159 7.40 -4.25 -5.33
C PHE A 159 8.80 -4.76 -4.92
N GLY A 160 8.86 -5.73 -4.01
CA GLY A 160 10.13 -6.26 -3.52
C GLY A 160 10.92 -5.35 -2.57
N SER A 161 10.43 -4.15 -2.27
CA SER A 161 11.12 -3.21 -1.36
C SER A 161 11.12 -3.70 0.10
N PRO A 162 12.07 -3.21 0.92
CA PRO A 162 12.05 -3.44 2.35
C PRO A 162 10.87 -2.73 3.01
N ILE A 163 10.24 -3.43 3.96
CA ILE A 163 9.19 -2.88 4.83
C ILE A 163 9.44 -3.33 6.27
N ILE A 164 9.31 -2.41 7.23
CA ILE A 164 9.37 -2.71 8.65
C ILE A 164 7.95 -2.87 9.16
N VAL A 165 7.65 -3.96 9.86
CA VAL A 165 6.37 -4.22 10.49
C VAL A 165 6.56 -4.15 12.00
N PHE A 166 5.86 -3.20 12.64
CA PHE A 166 5.91 -3.01 14.08
C PHE A 166 4.87 -3.89 14.76
N ILE A 167 5.32 -4.80 15.61
CA ILE A 167 4.52 -5.79 16.32
C ILE A 167 4.34 -5.35 17.77
N SER A 168 3.12 -5.46 18.27
CA SER A 168 2.82 -5.13 19.65
C SER A 168 3.51 -6.09 20.61
N LYS A 169 4.18 -5.52 21.62
CA LYS A 169 4.62 -6.25 22.82
C LYS A 169 3.49 -6.41 23.86
N GLY A 170 2.32 -5.83 23.61
CA GLY A 170 1.27 -5.61 24.61
C GLY A 170 1.54 -4.38 25.47
N GLY A 171 0.59 -4.03 26.34
CA GLY A 171 0.79 -3.01 27.36
C GLY A 171 1.53 -3.55 28.58
N THR A 172 1.89 -2.64 29.49
CA THR A 172 2.44 -3.01 30.78
C THR A 172 1.33 -3.61 31.63
N LYS A 173 1.50 -4.85 32.09
CA LYS A 173 0.56 -5.49 33.01
C LYS A 173 0.96 -5.26 34.46
N VAL A 174 -0.04 -5.13 35.31
CA VAL A 174 0.06 -5.00 36.76
C VAL A 174 -0.78 -6.07 37.43
N THR A 175 -0.39 -6.45 38.63
CA THR A 175 -1.09 -7.49 39.40
C THR A 175 -2.21 -6.85 40.20
N MET A 176 -3.43 -7.36 40.06
CA MET A 176 -4.59 -6.89 40.81
C MET A 176 -4.38 -7.09 42.32
N PRO A 177 -4.36 -6.03 43.14
CA PRO A 177 -4.25 -6.17 44.59
C PRO A 177 -5.53 -6.75 45.20
N GLN A 178 -5.40 -7.33 46.40
CA GLN A 178 -6.54 -7.67 47.24
C GLN A 178 -7.00 -6.41 47.98
N VAL A 179 -8.18 -5.91 47.65
CA VAL A 179 -8.75 -4.69 48.26
C VAL A 179 -10.09 -4.91 48.94
N GLU A 180 -10.66 -6.11 48.85
CA GLU A 180 -11.86 -6.50 49.60
C GLU A 180 -11.64 -6.39 51.11
N GLY A 181 -12.61 -5.84 51.81
CA GLY A 181 -12.55 -5.58 53.26
C GLY A 181 -11.75 -4.34 53.66
N LEU A 182 -11.04 -3.68 52.73
CA LEU A 182 -10.38 -2.39 52.99
C LEU A 182 -11.40 -1.23 52.98
N THR A 183 -11.00 -0.10 53.55
CA THR A 183 -11.76 1.15 53.41
C THR A 183 -11.73 1.62 51.95
N GLU A 184 -12.73 2.38 51.51
CA GLU A 184 -12.73 2.97 50.16
C GLU A 184 -11.43 3.77 49.89
N ALA A 185 -10.96 4.53 50.88
CA ALA A 185 -9.76 5.35 50.75
C ALA A 185 -8.49 4.49 50.53
N ASP A 186 -8.31 3.43 51.34
CA ASP A 186 -7.16 2.54 51.23
C ASP A 186 -7.19 1.74 49.91
N ALA A 187 -8.37 1.26 49.51
CA ALA A 187 -8.55 0.54 48.26
C ALA A 187 -8.22 1.42 47.04
N ARG A 188 -8.66 2.69 47.04
CA ARG A 188 -8.30 3.66 46.01
C ARG A 188 -6.80 3.92 45.96
N ALA A 189 -6.17 4.13 47.12
CA ALA A 189 -4.72 4.35 47.21
C ALA A 189 -3.93 3.14 46.69
N GLN A 190 -4.34 1.91 47.04
CA GLN A 190 -3.65 0.70 46.60
C GLN A 190 -3.79 0.44 45.10
N LEU A 191 -4.98 0.66 44.52
CA LEU A 191 -5.19 0.54 43.08
C LEU A 191 -4.40 1.59 42.29
N THR A 192 -4.47 2.86 42.72
CA THR A 192 -3.72 3.94 42.06
C THR A 192 -2.21 3.76 42.17
N ALA A 193 -1.70 3.21 43.28
CA ALA A 193 -0.28 2.91 43.46
C ALA A 193 0.25 1.89 42.44
N VAL A 194 -0.58 0.95 42.00
CA VAL A 194 -0.25 0.00 40.92
C VAL A 194 -0.68 0.49 39.53
N GLY A 195 -1.10 1.74 39.41
CA GLY A 195 -1.51 2.35 38.13
C GLY A 195 -2.88 1.90 37.62
N LEU A 196 -3.75 1.38 38.47
CA LEU A 196 -5.14 1.04 38.12
C LEU A 196 -6.09 2.19 38.50
N THR A 197 -7.20 2.31 37.77
CA THR A 197 -8.21 3.37 38.00
C THR A 197 -9.42 2.80 38.75
N PRO A 198 -9.73 3.26 39.97
CA PRO A 198 -10.90 2.76 40.71
C PRO A 198 -12.24 3.33 40.18
N ASP A 199 -13.18 2.48 39.78
CA ASP A 199 -14.59 2.79 39.48
C ASP A 199 -15.49 2.31 40.63
N VAL A 200 -15.85 3.23 41.53
CA VAL A 200 -16.62 2.88 42.74
C VAL A 200 -18.12 2.93 42.48
N LYS A 201 -18.80 1.83 42.82
CA LYS A 201 -20.25 1.72 42.95
C LYS A 201 -20.59 1.52 44.41
N TYR A 202 -21.68 2.13 44.85
CA TYR A 202 -22.16 2.00 46.21
C TYR A 202 -23.30 1.00 46.28
N GLN A 203 -23.27 0.14 47.29
CA GLN A 203 -24.35 -0.77 47.63
C GLN A 203 -24.88 -0.41 49.01
N GLU A 204 -26.18 -0.20 49.13
CA GLU A 204 -26.81 0.05 50.42
C GLU A 204 -26.65 -1.16 51.35
N VAL A 205 -26.23 -0.88 52.58
CA VAL A 205 -26.11 -1.88 53.65
C VAL A 205 -26.86 -1.40 54.90
N PRO A 206 -27.43 -2.30 55.72
CA PRO A 206 -28.12 -1.92 56.96
C PRO A 206 -27.25 -1.09 57.90
N THR A 207 -27.87 -0.25 58.72
CA THR A 207 -27.17 0.53 59.75
C THR A 207 -26.40 -0.41 60.69
N GLY A 208 -25.13 -0.09 60.95
CA GLY A 208 -24.24 -0.92 61.78
C GLY A 208 -23.61 -2.12 61.07
N ASN A 209 -23.79 -2.27 59.75
CA ASN A 209 -23.12 -3.31 58.98
C ASN A 209 -21.59 -3.11 58.98
N VAL A 210 -20.84 -4.21 59.17
CA VAL A 210 -19.36 -4.25 59.16
C VAL A 210 -18.73 -3.70 57.87
N ASN A 211 -19.48 -3.71 56.77
CA ASN A 211 -19.04 -3.28 55.45
C ASN A 211 -19.37 -1.80 55.13
N ASP A 212 -19.98 -1.05 56.05
CA ASP A 212 -20.19 0.38 55.85
C ASP A 212 -18.84 1.10 55.66
N GLY A 213 -18.70 1.83 54.54
CA GLY A 213 -17.46 2.49 54.12
C GLY A 213 -16.34 1.55 53.62
N LYS A 214 -16.59 0.24 53.49
CA LYS A 214 -15.61 -0.76 53.04
C LYS A 214 -15.97 -1.37 51.71
N VAL A 215 -14.95 -1.87 51.01
CA VAL A 215 -15.10 -2.64 49.77
C VAL A 215 -15.74 -3.99 50.11
N VAL A 216 -16.95 -4.20 49.60
CA VAL A 216 -17.72 -5.45 49.68
C VAL A 216 -17.21 -6.45 48.64
N THR A 217 -16.99 -5.99 47.41
CA THR A 217 -16.45 -6.82 46.32
C THR A 217 -15.56 -6.02 45.39
N GLN A 218 -14.57 -6.70 44.79
CA GLN A 218 -13.80 -6.19 43.66
C GLN A 218 -14.21 -6.87 42.35
N GLY A 219 -14.32 -6.12 41.27
CA GLY A 219 -14.78 -6.62 39.96
C GLY A 219 -13.74 -7.44 39.19
N THR A 220 -12.53 -7.58 39.71
CA THR A 220 -11.48 -8.44 39.15
C THR A 220 -10.75 -9.11 40.29
N ASP A 221 -10.56 -10.42 40.20
CA ASP A 221 -9.95 -11.22 41.26
C ASP A 221 -8.51 -10.79 41.52
N SER A 222 -8.11 -10.82 42.79
CA SER A 222 -6.73 -10.53 43.18
C SER A 222 -5.75 -11.52 42.55
N GLY A 223 -4.53 -11.05 42.24
CA GLY A 223 -3.53 -11.82 41.52
C GLY A 223 -3.70 -11.83 39.99
N THR A 224 -4.86 -11.40 39.47
CA THR A 224 -5.08 -11.29 38.01
C THR A 224 -4.13 -10.27 37.39
N GLN A 225 -3.57 -10.59 36.22
CA GLN A 225 -2.77 -9.65 35.43
C GLN A 225 -3.68 -8.77 34.59
N ILE A 226 -3.68 -7.47 34.88
CA ILE A 226 -4.52 -6.46 34.21
C ILE A 226 -3.60 -5.43 33.53
N GLU A 227 -4.01 -4.89 32.38
CA GLU A 227 -3.29 -3.78 31.74
C GLU A 227 -3.26 -2.55 32.67
N ALA A 228 -2.10 -1.93 32.82
CA ALA A 228 -1.95 -0.68 33.55
C ALA A 228 -2.88 0.40 32.97
N GLY A 229 -3.46 1.21 33.85
CA GLY A 229 -4.47 2.22 33.51
C GLY A 229 -5.91 1.70 33.44
N SER A 230 -6.11 0.37 33.45
CA SER A 230 -7.46 -0.22 33.40
C SER A 230 -8.33 0.24 34.56
N SER A 231 -9.62 0.40 34.29
CA SER A 231 -10.63 0.68 35.30
C SER A 231 -11.05 -0.60 36.03
N VAL A 232 -11.05 -0.57 37.36
CA VAL A 232 -11.46 -1.69 38.21
C VAL A 232 -12.68 -1.28 39.01
N ARG A 233 -13.77 -2.03 38.85
CA ARG A 233 -15.00 -1.81 39.61
C ARG A 233 -14.81 -2.21 41.06
N LEU A 234 -15.19 -1.34 41.99
CA LEU A 234 -15.32 -1.64 43.41
C LEU A 234 -16.77 -1.46 43.84
N THR A 235 -17.29 -2.40 44.63
CA THR A 235 -18.57 -2.24 45.33
C THR A 235 -18.28 -1.85 46.77
N VAL A 236 -18.70 -0.66 47.19
CA VAL A 236 -18.50 -0.16 48.56
C VAL A 236 -19.82 -0.14 49.29
N GLY A 237 -19.83 -0.67 50.52
CA GLY A 237 -21.00 -0.63 51.38
C GLY A 237 -21.29 0.80 51.82
N ARG A 238 -22.54 1.23 51.67
CA ARG A 238 -23.03 2.52 52.15
C ARG A 238 -24.17 2.29 53.12
N GLY A 239 -23.94 2.62 54.39
CA GLY A 239 -24.97 2.56 55.43
C GLY A 239 -26.18 3.41 55.04
N VAL A 240 -27.37 2.82 55.09
CA VAL A 240 -28.61 3.59 55.04
C VAL A 240 -28.85 4.24 56.41
N ALA A 241 -29.23 5.51 56.41
CA ALA A 241 -29.71 6.16 57.62
C ALA A 241 -31.05 5.54 58.00
N THR A 242 -31.21 5.14 59.27
CA THR A 242 -32.54 4.87 59.82
C THR A 242 -33.40 6.14 59.70
N PRO A 243 -34.62 6.04 59.14
CA PRO A 243 -35.53 7.19 59.01
C PRO A 243 -35.95 7.76 60.37
#